data_AF-A0A519G7F1-F1
#
_entry.id   AF-A0A519G7F1-F1
#
_cell.length_a   1.000
_cell.length_b   1.000
_cell.length_c   1.000
_cell.angle_alpha   90.00
_cell.angle_beta   90.00
_cell.angle_gamma   90.00
#
_symmetry.space_group_name_H-M   'P 1'
#
loop_
_entity.id
_entity.type
_entity.pdbx_description
1 polymer ?
#
loop_
_entity_poly.entity_id
_entity_poly.type
_entity_poly.pdbx_seq_one_letter_code
_entity_poly.pdbx_strand_id
1 'polypeptide(L)'
;MRLRPGLSAVLTCSFVLVGLGVVSPASAETAPGEPSAETQQILEDDHTAVLDDNGFLYYVDPAQKPPAGAAPAPQAQSFTTGQAGLPIPALNSRTSTHTIYLDFDGVTLPASSAWATAAQNPIAAGDYTGFTLDGSPDFSQAEIDYIQKVWRIVAEKYSMFDVNVTTVDPGIANLARTSNGDDAYGVQMVITNDASPVAQVCGGNCAGVAYIDLFDGRYQGTVYNSTNNTIGWVFSSKTFGSAQVTALDAAHEIGHTMGLEHDGGSANPNYYSGHANWVPIMGITNQNAVSQFSKGEYTGATNPQDDLLTIGANDLNATGSFLRADDYGDSASPTALGDQTSYVVDGTIRNAADDDVFTISRTC
;
A
#
# COMPACT_ATOMS: atom_id res chain seq x y z
N MET A 1 5.33 -30.66 -85.97
CA MET A 1 6.74 -30.73 -85.55
C MET A 1 7.25 -29.34 -85.21
N ARG A 2 7.20 -28.98 -83.92
CA ARG A 2 8.08 -28.04 -83.19
C ARG A 2 7.40 -27.81 -81.83
N LEU A 3 7.95 -28.51 -80.84
CA LEU A 3 7.61 -28.41 -79.42
C LEU A 3 7.99 -27.03 -78.88
N ARG A 4 7.12 -26.43 -78.05
CA ARG A 4 7.49 -25.41 -77.07
C ARG A 4 7.42 -26.06 -75.68
N PRO A 5 8.44 -25.95 -74.82
CA PRO A 5 8.41 -26.56 -73.50
C PRO A 5 7.58 -25.71 -72.53
N GLY A 6 6.76 -26.38 -71.74
CA GLY A 6 5.98 -25.79 -70.65
C GLY A 6 6.87 -25.48 -69.44
N LEU A 7 6.63 -24.33 -68.83
CA LEU A 7 7.17 -23.98 -67.52
C LEU A 7 6.56 -24.91 -66.47
N SER A 8 7.39 -25.69 -65.78
CA SER A 8 7.03 -26.35 -64.52
C SER A 8 7.16 -25.32 -63.39
N ALA A 9 6.06 -25.01 -62.72
CA ALA A 9 6.07 -24.28 -61.47
C ALA A 9 6.37 -25.27 -60.33
N VAL A 10 7.55 -25.12 -59.71
CA VAL A 10 7.92 -25.83 -58.49
C VAL A 10 7.19 -25.15 -57.33
N LEU A 11 6.25 -25.86 -56.71
CA LEU A 11 5.56 -25.42 -55.51
C LEU A 11 6.45 -25.74 -54.30
N THR A 12 7.22 -24.77 -53.82
CA THR A 12 8.03 -24.87 -52.60
C THR A 12 7.11 -24.75 -51.39
N CYS A 13 6.79 -25.88 -50.76
CA CYS A 13 6.09 -25.93 -49.48
C CYS A 13 7.07 -25.52 -48.37
N SER A 14 6.98 -24.28 -47.88
CA SER A 14 7.77 -23.81 -46.75
C SER A 14 7.04 -24.15 -45.45
N PHE A 15 7.56 -25.14 -44.72
CA PHE A 15 7.18 -25.36 -43.33
C PHE A 15 7.76 -24.23 -42.48
N VAL A 16 6.90 -23.35 -41.96
CA VAL A 16 7.28 -22.40 -40.91
C VAL A 16 7.28 -23.17 -39.60
N LEU A 17 8.47 -23.56 -39.13
CA LEU A 17 8.68 -23.95 -37.74
C LEU A 17 8.47 -22.69 -36.89
N VAL A 18 7.35 -22.60 -36.17
CA VAL A 18 7.19 -21.60 -35.11
C VAL A 18 8.07 -22.08 -33.95
N GLY A 19 9.31 -21.58 -33.92
CA GLY A 19 10.12 -21.67 -32.72
C GLY A 19 9.42 -20.89 -31.61
N LEU A 20 8.99 -21.58 -30.55
CA LEU A 20 8.73 -20.97 -29.26
C LEU A 20 10.07 -20.39 -28.79
N GLY A 21 10.32 -19.14 -29.18
CA GLY A 21 11.40 -18.36 -28.60
C GLY A 21 11.14 -18.23 -27.11
N VAL A 22 12.16 -18.54 -26.31
CA VAL A 22 12.18 -18.17 -24.90
C VAL A 22 11.92 -16.67 -24.84
N VAL A 23 10.75 -16.28 -24.31
CA VAL A 23 10.47 -14.87 -23.99
C VAL A 23 11.53 -14.51 -22.95
N SER A 24 12.55 -13.78 -23.39
CA SER A 24 13.48 -13.15 -22.46
C SER A 24 12.68 -12.08 -21.71
N PRO A 25 12.80 -11.98 -20.38
CA PRO A 25 12.16 -10.89 -19.65
C PRO A 25 12.60 -9.55 -20.26
N ALA A 26 11.66 -8.60 -20.33
CA ALA A 26 11.87 -7.29 -20.91
C ALA A 26 13.18 -6.69 -20.37
N SER A 27 14.05 -6.31 -21.30
CA SER A 27 15.39 -5.83 -21.02
C SER A 27 15.37 -4.38 -20.53
N ALA A 28 16.13 -4.12 -19.47
CA ALA A 28 16.70 -2.84 -19.06
C ALA A 28 15.73 -1.71 -18.66
N GLU A 29 15.51 -1.65 -17.35
CA GLU A 29 15.34 -0.46 -16.53
C GLU A 29 16.14 0.74 -17.09
N THR A 30 15.45 1.78 -17.54
CA THR A 30 16.02 3.12 -17.51
C THR A 30 15.45 3.79 -16.29
N ALA A 31 16.26 3.88 -15.23
CA ALA A 31 16.08 4.77 -14.09
C ALA A 31 15.36 6.07 -14.52
N PRO A 32 14.39 6.58 -13.72
CA PRO A 32 14.00 7.98 -13.79
C PRO A 32 15.25 8.80 -14.11
N GLY A 33 15.22 9.54 -15.21
CA GLY A 33 16.34 10.37 -15.61
C GLY A 33 16.54 11.52 -14.62
N GLU A 34 16.75 12.73 -15.13
CA GLU A 34 16.73 13.90 -14.26
C GLU A 34 15.36 14.03 -13.55
N PRO A 35 15.34 14.36 -12.24
CA PRO A 35 14.09 14.56 -11.49
C PRO A 35 13.17 15.57 -12.19
N SER A 36 11.86 15.32 -12.15
CA SER A 36 10.89 16.29 -12.67
C SER A 36 10.92 17.58 -11.84
N ALA A 37 10.38 18.68 -12.37
CA ALA A 37 10.26 19.92 -11.60
C ALA A 37 9.40 19.75 -10.34
N GLU A 38 8.41 18.86 -10.38
CA GLU A 38 7.57 18.48 -9.24
C GLU A 38 8.40 17.73 -8.19
N THR A 39 9.17 16.71 -8.59
CA THR A 39 10.08 16.00 -7.69
C THR A 39 11.13 16.92 -7.07
N GLN A 40 11.65 17.90 -7.82
CA GLN A 40 12.56 18.91 -7.27
C GLN A 40 11.88 19.78 -6.22
N GLN A 41 10.64 20.21 -6.46
CA GLN A 41 9.88 20.99 -5.49
C GLN A 41 9.63 20.19 -4.20
N ILE A 42 9.25 18.92 -4.31
CA ILE A 42 9.05 18.04 -3.16
C ILE A 42 10.33 17.93 -2.32
N LEU A 43 11.49 17.71 -2.96
CA LEU A 43 12.77 17.62 -2.24
C LEU A 43 13.19 18.94 -1.56
N GLU A 44 12.77 20.07 -2.11
CA GLU A 44 13.04 21.39 -1.52
C GLU A 44 12.14 21.67 -0.31
N ASP A 45 10.87 21.29 -0.40
CA ASP A 45 9.84 21.57 0.61
C ASP A 45 9.83 20.53 1.74
N ASP A 46 10.14 19.27 1.42
CA ASP A 46 10.09 18.14 2.34
C ASP A 46 11.43 17.45 2.53
N HIS A 47 12.02 17.65 3.71
CA HIS A 47 13.30 17.04 4.09
C HIS A 47 13.23 15.55 4.43
N THR A 48 12.03 14.95 4.50
CA THR A 48 11.87 13.50 4.65
C THR A 48 11.73 12.80 3.31
N ALA A 49 11.54 13.55 2.22
CA ALA A 49 11.59 13.05 0.85
C ALA A 49 13.04 12.83 0.41
N VAL A 50 13.32 11.68 -0.17
CA VAL A 50 14.67 11.26 -0.56
C VAL A 50 14.63 10.62 -1.96
N LEU A 51 15.56 11.02 -2.83
CA LEU A 51 15.79 10.31 -4.08
C LEU A 51 16.80 9.19 -3.89
N ASP A 52 16.48 8.00 -4.39
CA ASP A 52 17.43 6.90 -4.49
C ASP A 52 18.40 7.09 -5.66
N ASP A 53 19.42 6.23 -5.77
CA ASP A 53 20.46 6.32 -6.81
C ASP A 53 19.92 6.14 -8.24
N ASN A 54 18.69 5.61 -8.38
CA ASN A 54 17.98 5.46 -9.64
C ASN A 54 16.97 6.60 -9.87
N GLY A 55 16.89 7.60 -9.00
CA GLY A 55 15.95 8.72 -9.15
C GLY A 55 14.51 8.41 -8.75
N PHE A 56 14.25 7.31 -8.04
CA PHE A 56 12.95 7.08 -7.40
C PHE A 56 12.86 7.83 -6.09
N LEU A 57 11.71 8.47 -5.88
CA LEU A 57 11.41 9.16 -4.64
C LEU A 57 10.86 8.17 -3.61
N TYR A 58 11.31 8.31 -2.36
CA TYR A 58 10.76 7.62 -1.20
C TYR A 58 10.75 8.56 0.00
N TYR A 59 9.89 8.28 0.97
CA TYR A 59 9.82 9.02 2.22
C TYR A 59 10.49 8.26 3.36
N VAL A 60 11.06 9.04 4.29
CA VAL A 60 11.63 8.54 5.56
C VAL A 60 10.91 9.18 6.74
N ASP A 61 9.82 8.55 7.16
CA ASP A 61 8.87 9.16 8.08
C ASP A 61 9.33 9.13 9.52
N PRO A 62 9.49 10.29 10.18
CA PRO A 62 10.10 10.35 11.49
C PRO A 62 9.22 9.67 12.53
N ALA A 63 9.87 8.87 13.38
CA ALA A 63 9.23 8.27 14.53
C ALA A 63 8.71 9.37 15.45
N GLN A 64 7.43 9.27 15.81
CA GLN A 64 6.88 10.22 16.75
C GLN A 64 7.51 10.09 18.12
N LYS A 65 7.54 11.21 18.85
CA LYS A 65 7.89 11.15 20.26
C LYS A 65 6.76 10.47 21.01
N PRO A 66 7.05 9.56 21.95
CA PRO A 66 6.01 9.04 22.83
C PRO A 66 5.27 10.20 23.51
N PRO A 67 3.94 10.12 23.68
CA PRO A 67 3.20 11.12 24.42
C PRO A 67 3.84 11.37 25.80
N ALA A 68 3.86 12.63 26.26
CA ALA A 68 4.42 12.95 27.57
C ALA A 68 3.67 12.17 28.67
N GLY A 69 4.38 11.27 29.38
CA GLY A 69 3.79 10.41 30.41
C GLY A 69 3.23 9.08 29.91
N ALA A 70 3.36 8.77 28.61
CA ALA A 70 3.24 7.39 28.16
C ALA A 70 4.34 6.57 28.84
N ALA A 71 3.95 5.57 29.65
CA ALA A 71 4.88 4.53 30.02
C ALA A 71 5.45 3.93 28.72
N PRO A 72 6.73 3.51 28.68
CA PRO A 72 7.17 2.65 27.60
C PRO A 72 6.14 1.54 27.41
N ALA A 73 5.88 1.14 26.15
CA ALA A 73 5.01 0.02 25.82
C ALA A 73 5.22 -1.05 26.91
N PRO A 74 4.18 -1.49 27.63
CA PRO A 74 4.35 -2.25 28.85
C PRO A 74 5.36 -3.37 28.58
N GLN A 75 6.55 -3.27 29.17
CA GLN A 75 7.51 -4.36 29.15
C GLN A 75 6.79 -5.54 29.75
N ALA A 76 6.60 -6.57 28.91
CA ALA A 76 6.09 -7.89 29.23
C ALA A 76 5.30 -7.90 30.54
N GLN A 77 4.01 -7.50 30.50
CA GLN A 77 3.13 -8.23 31.40
C GLN A 77 3.26 -9.67 30.95
N SER A 78 3.70 -10.56 31.84
CA SER A 78 3.63 -11.99 31.61
C SER A 78 2.16 -12.29 31.37
N PHE A 79 1.74 -12.24 30.10
CA PHE A 79 0.47 -12.77 29.68
C PHE A 79 0.58 -14.24 30.06
N THR A 80 -0.23 -14.68 31.01
CA THR A 80 -0.41 -16.11 31.27
C THR A 80 -1.04 -16.66 29.99
N THR A 81 -0.20 -17.06 29.03
CA THR A 81 -0.60 -17.50 27.70
C THR A 81 -1.34 -18.81 27.84
N GLY A 82 -2.65 -18.77 27.60
CA GLY A 82 -3.44 -19.98 27.39
C GLY A 82 -3.12 -20.67 26.06
N GLN A 83 -2.43 -20.00 25.14
CA GLN A 83 -1.98 -20.53 23.86
C GLN A 83 -0.79 -19.68 23.34
N ALA A 84 0.28 -20.34 22.91
CA ALA A 84 1.40 -19.78 22.16
C ALA A 84 1.55 -20.58 20.86
N GLY A 85 2.20 -20.01 19.86
CA GLY A 85 2.36 -20.65 18.53
C GLY A 85 1.07 -20.61 17.71
N LEU A 86 0.26 -19.56 17.87
CA LEU A 86 -0.92 -19.35 17.06
C LEU A 86 -0.52 -18.90 15.65
N PRO A 87 -1.18 -19.38 14.58
CA PRO A 87 -0.91 -18.88 13.24
C PRO A 87 -1.47 -17.47 13.06
N ILE A 88 -0.83 -16.67 12.21
CA ILE A 88 -1.43 -15.43 11.70
C ILE A 88 -2.79 -15.78 11.07
N PRO A 89 -3.88 -15.09 11.43
CA PRO A 89 -5.18 -15.35 10.84
C PRO A 89 -5.15 -15.03 9.35
N ALA A 90 -5.69 -15.90 8.50
CA ALA A 90 -5.85 -15.64 7.08
C ALA A 90 -7.03 -14.69 6.85
N LEU A 91 -6.75 -13.40 6.65
CA LEU A 91 -7.74 -12.35 6.49
C LEU A 91 -7.64 -11.77 5.09
N ASN A 92 -8.78 -11.54 4.43
CA ASN A 92 -8.87 -10.88 3.13
C ASN A 92 -10.04 -9.92 3.19
N SER A 93 -9.85 -8.65 2.79
CA SER A 93 -10.93 -7.66 2.85
C SER A 93 -11.93 -7.88 1.73
N ARG A 94 -11.47 -8.38 0.58
CA ARG A 94 -12.29 -8.69 -0.59
C ARG A 94 -11.51 -9.50 -1.63
N THR A 95 -12.21 -9.92 -2.68
CA THR A 95 -11.58 -10.43 -3.90
C THR A 95 -11.23 -9.26 -4.81
N SER A 96 -9.94 -9.06 -5.08
CA SER A 96 -9.41 -8.12 -6.07
C SER A 96 -8.05 -8.65 -6.57
N THR A 97 -7.61 -8.20 -7.75
CA THR A 97 -6.26 -8.48 -8.27
C THR A 97 -5.24 -7.45 -7.76
N HIS A 98 -5.69 -6.33 -7.19
CA HIS A 98 -4.82 -5.37 -6.52
C HIS A 98 -4.67 -5.75 -5.05
N THR A 99 -3.44 -5.81 -4.53
CA THR A 99 -3.18 -6.39 -3.20
C THR A 99 -2.36 -5.48 -2.30
N ILE A 100 -2.84 -5.27 -1.08
CA ILE A 100 -2.05 -4.78 0.05
C ILE A 100 -1.81 -5.97 0.97
N TYR A 101 -0.59 -6.50 0.95
CA TYR A 101 -0.18 -7.57 1.85
C TYR A 101 0.43 -6.98 3.13
N LEU A 102 -0.24 -7.17 4.26
CA LEU A 102 0.27 -6.83 5.58
C LEU A 102 1.07 -8.02 6.13
N ASP A 103 2.39 -7.91 6.05
CA ASP A 103 3.35 -8.94 6.46
C ASP A 103 3.74 -8.74 7.92
N PHE A 104 3.39 -9.71 8.76
CA PHE A 104 3.73 -9.71 10.19
C PHE A 104 4.71 -10.82 10.58
N ASP A 105 4.98 -11.81 9.72
CA ASP A 105 5.89 -12.92 10.02
C ASP A 105 7.34 -12.65 9.59
N GLY A 106 7.57 -11.57 8.86
CA GLY A 106 8.89 -11.12 8.46
C GLY A 106 9.22 -11.47 7.02
N VAL A 107 10.33 -10.92 6.54
CA VAL A 107 10.62 -10.90 5.11
C VAL A 107 12.06 -11.33 4.82
N THR A 108 12.24 -12.07 3.74
CA THR A 108 13.54 -12.22 3.08
C THR A 108 13.68 -11.11 2.05
N LEU A 109 14.46 -10.07 2.36
CA LEU A 109 14.73 -8.97 1.45
C LEU A 109 15.73 -9.43 0.37
N PRO A 110 15.34 -9.49 -0.93
CA PRO A 110 16.23 -9.94 -1.98
C PRO A 110 17.34 -8.93 -2.26
N ALA A 111 18.50 -9.43 -2.70
CA ALA A 111 19.64 -8.60 -3.10
C ALA A 111 19.36 -7.68 -4.29
N SER A 112 18.25 -7.88 -5.02
CA SER A 112 17.81 -6.99 -6.09
C SER A 112 16.87 -5.89 -5.61
N SER A 113 16.38 -5.92 -4.36
CA SER A 113 15.50 -4.87 -3.86
C SER A 113 16.18 -3.49 -3.95
N ALA A 114 15.41 -2.46 -4.29
CA ALA A 114 15.94 -1.10 -4.30
C ALA A 114 16.32 -0.62 -2.90
N TRP A 115 15.66 -1.13 -1.85
CA TRP A 115 16.11 -0.92 -0.47
C TRP A 115 17.55 -1.42 -0.24
N ALA A 116 17.97 -2.48 -0.93
CA ALA A 116 19.31 -3.04 -0.79
C ALA A 116 20.35 -2.45 -1.75
N THR A 117 19.91 -1.85 -2.86
CA THR A 117 20.79 -1.51 -3.99
C THR A 117 20.78 -0.05 -4.42
N ALA A 118 19.71 0.69 -4.14
CA ALA A 118 19.52 2.05 -4.66
C ALA A 118 19.22 3.09 -3.57
N ALA A 119 18.55 2.71 -2.48
CA ALA A 119 18.27 3.62 -1.37
C ALA A 119 19.56 4.27 -0.84
N GLN A 120 19.54 5.58 -0.56
CA GLN A 120 20.73 6.31 -0.08
C GLN A 120 21.34 5.71 1.19
N ASN A 121 20.48 5.19 2.08
CA ASN A 121 20.86 4.39 3.23
C ASN A 121 20.29 2.97 3.07
N PRO A 122 21.06 2.04 2.46
CA PRO A 122 20.52 0.73 2.12
C PRO A 122 20.16 -0.12 3.33
N ILE A 123 19.09 -0.90 3.19
CA ILE A 123 18.77 -2.06 4.04
C ILE A 123 19.41 -3.29 3.37
N ALA A 124 20.40 -3.89 4.02
CA ALA A 124 21.12 -5.04 3.50
C ALA A 124 20.18 -6.19 3.14
N ALA A 125 20.46 -6.89 2.05
CA ALA A 125 19.74 -8.11 1.71
C ALA A 125 19.88 -9.17 2.82
N GLY A 126 18.80 -9.88 3.14
CA GLY A 126 18.78 -10.87 4.21
C GLY A 126 17.40 -11.11 4.79
N ASP A 127 17.35 -11.93 5.84
CA ASP A 127 16.12 -12.26 6.54
C ASP A 127 15.91 -11.29 7.72
N TYR A 128 14.72 -10.72 7.79
CA TYR A 128 14.29 -9.79 8.83
C TYR A 128 13.12 -10.38 9.60
N THR A 129 13.18 -10.25 10.93
CA THR A 129 12.10 -10.75 11.80
C THR A 129 10.84 -9.90 11.65
N GLY A 130 9.68 -10.51 11.86
CA GLY A 130 8.39 -9.85 11.79
C GLY A 130 8.02 -9.07 13.05
N PHE A 131 6.71 -8.96 13.28
CA PHE A 131 6.10 -8.32 14.43
C PHE A 131 6.17 -9.21 15.67
N THR A 132 6.38 -8.58 16.83
CA THR A 132 6.21 -9.20 18.14
C THR A 132 6.00 -8.15 19.24
N LEU A 133 5.15 -8.46 20.22
CA LEU A 133 4.95 -7.66 21.43
C LEU A 133 5.86 -8.08 22.59
N ASP A 134 6.34 -9.32 22.59
CA ASP A 134 7.07 -9.92 23.72
C ASP A 134 8.47 -10.46 23.36
N GLY A 135 8.88 -10.34 22.10
CA GLY A 135 10.15 -10.82 21.57
C GLY A 135 10.17 -12.30 21.20
N SER A 136 9.02 -13.00 21.35
CA SER A 136 8.86 -14.39 20.96
C SER A 136 8.62 -14.52 19.45
N PRO A 137 9.19 -15.55 18.78
CA PRO A 137 8.79 -15.88 17.41
C PRO A 137 7.41 -16.57 17.33
N ASP A 138 6.92 -17.10 18.45
CA ASP A 138 5.62 -17.76 18.54
C ASP A 138 4.54 -16.75 18.94
N PHE A 139 3.58 -16.49 18.05
CA PHE A 139 2.50 -15.55 18.36
C PHE A 139 1.62 -16.00 19.52
N SER A 140 1.39 -15.07 20.43
CA SER A 140 0.43 -15.11 21.53
C SER A 140 -0.95 -14.65 21.08
N GLN A 141 -1.99 -14.95 21.86
CA GLN A 141 -3.35 -14.44 21.58
C GLN A 141 -3.40 -12.90 21.51
N ALA A 142 -2.59 -12.20 22.33
CA ALA A 142 -2.55 -10.74 22.32
C ALA A 142 -2.00 -10.19 20.99
N GLU A 143 -1.02 -10.86 20.39
CA GLU A 143 -0.50 -10.50 19.07
C GLU A 143 -1.48 -10.87 17.96
N ILE A 144 -2.23 -11.96 18.09
CA ILE A 144 -3.31 -12.27 17.14
C ILE A 144 -4.40 -11.19 17.17
N ASP A 145 -4.83 -10.75 18.36
CA ASP A 145 -5.80 -9.66 18.51
C ASP A 145 -5.25 -8.33 17.96
N TYR A 146 -3.95 -8.11 18.12
CA TYR A 146 -3.24 -6.97 17.54
C TYR A 146 -3.29 -6.98 16.02
N ILE A 147 -2.87 -8.08 15.39
CA ILE A 147 -2.84 -8.27 13.93
C ILE A 147 -4.24 -8.06 13.34
N GLN A 148 -5.27 -8.68 13.94
CA GLN A 148 -6.65 -8.50 13.49
C GLN A 148 -7.12 -7.04 13.58
N LYS A 149 -6.71 -6.32 14.64
CA LYS A 149 -7.04 -4.91 14.80
C LYS A 149 -6.31 -4.04 13.77
N VAL A 150 -5.03 -4.30 13.49
CA VAL A 150 -4.28 -3.59 12.44
C VAL A 150 -4.96 -3.81 11.08
N TRP A 151 -5.16 -5.07 10.71
CA TRP A 151 -5.79 -5.43 9.44
C TRP A 151 -7.16 -4.76 9.27
N ARG A 152 -8.03 -4.80 10.30
CA ARG A 152 -9.36 -4.19 10.21
C ARG A 152 -9.31 -2.67 9.98
N ILE A 153 -8.38 -1.97 10.63
CA ILE A 153 -8.25 -0.52 10.47
C ILE A 153 -7.72 -0.19 9.07
N VAL A 154 -6.69 -0.89 8.57
CA VAL A 154 -6.15 -0.67 7.22
C VAL A 154 -7.20 -1.02 6.16
N ALA A 155 -7.87 -2.17 6.29
CA ALA A 155 -8.95 -2.59 5.40
C ALA A 155 -10.08 -1.56 5.32
N GLU A 156 -10.43 -0.93 6.44
CA GLU A 156 -11.41 0.15 6.47
C GLU A 156 -10.93 1.40 5.72
N LYS A 157 -9.66 1.81 5.88
CA LYS A 157 -9.12 3.01 5.20
C LYS A 157 -9.12 2.88 3.69
N TYR A 158 -8.87 1.67 3.18
CA TYR A 158 -8.86 1.39 1.75
C TYR A 158 -10.16 0.79 1.24
N SER A 159 -11.22 0.74 2.05
CA SER A 159 -12.48 0.09 1.72
C SER A 159 -13.16 0.69 0.48
N MET A 160 -12.86 1.94 0.12
CA MET A 160 -13.43 2.66 -1.04
C MET A 160 -12.83 2.17 -2.38
N PHE A 161 -11.70 1.48 -2.33
CA PHE A 161 -10.93 1.06 -3.50
C PHE A 161 -11.10 -0.42 -3.83
N ASP A 162 -10.87 -0.78 -5.09
CA ASP A 162 -10.75 -2.16 -5.54
C ASP A 162 -9.40 -2.75 -5.16
N VAL A 163 -9.20 -2.98 -3.87
CA VAL A 163 -7.97 -3.56 -3.33
C VAL A 163 -8.29 -4.60 -2.25
N ASN A 164 -7.56 -5.71 -2.28
CA ASN A 164 -7.57 -6.71 -1.22
C ASN A 164 -6.49 -6.36 -0.19
N VAL A 165 -6.92 -5.94 1.01
CA VAL A 165 -6.04 -5.87 2.18
C VAL A 165 -6.02 -7.25 2.82
N THR A 166 -4.85 -7.88 2.87
CA THR A 166 -4.70 -9.29 3.27
C THR A 166 -3.53 -9.51 4.20
N THR A 167 -3.62 -10.56 5.02
CA THR A 167 -2.51 -11.13 5.80
C THR A 167 -2.00 -12.44 5.20
N VAL A 168 -2.51 -12.82 4.02
CA VAL A 168 -2.07 -14.02 3.30
C VAL A 168 -1.07 -13.60 2.24
N ASP A 169 0.16 -14.12 2.33
CA ASP A 169 1.21 -13.85 1.34
C ASP A 169 0.72 -14.23 -0.08
N PRO A 170 0.54 -13.26 -0.98
CA PRO A 170 0.12 -13.52 -2.35
C PRO A 170 1.30 -14.01 -3.21
N GLY A 171 2.54 -13.90 -2.73
CA GLY A 171 3.78 -14.06 -3.47
C GLY A 171 4.11 -12.84 -4.31
N ILE A 172 5.41 -12.55 -4.43
CA ILE A 172 5.95 -11.36 -5.13
C ILE A 172 5.43 -11.20 -6.57
N ALA A 173 5.14 -12.30 -7.27
CA ALA A 173 4.63 -12.27 -8.64
C ALA A 173 3.21 -11.69 -8.76
N ASN A 174 2.42 -11.67 -7.68
CA ASN A 174 1.10 -11.05 -7.63
C ASN A 174 1.14 -9.62 -7.07
N LEU A 175 2.32 -9.15 -6.66
CA LEU A 175 2.56 -7.77 -6.24
C LEU A 175 3.30 -6.98 -7.32
N ALA A 176 4.18 -7.64 -8.06
CA ALA A 176 4.94 -7.03 -9.13
C ALA A 176 4.19 -7.06 -10.47
N ARG A 177 3.86 -5.87 -10.98
CA ARG A 177 3.48 -5.65 -12.37
C ARG A 177 4.62 -5.89 -13.34
N THR A 178 4.45 -6.85 -14.23
CA THR A 178 5.45 -7.26 -15.22
C THR A 178 5.22 -6.68 -16.62
N SER A 179 4.03 -6.15 -16.90
CA SER A 179 3.70 -5.53 -18.18
C SER A 179 2.52 -4.57 -18.09
N ASN A 180 2.29 -3.79 -19.15
CA ASN A 180 1.09 -2.95 -19.24
C ASN A 180 -0.20 -3.78 -19.32
N GLY A 181 -0.17 -5.08 -19.63
CA GLY A 181 -1.39 -5.91 -19.61
C GLY A 181 -1.60 -6.67 -18.31
N ASP A 182 -0.68 -6.52 -17.36
CA ASP A 182 -0.71 -7.18 -16.06
C ASP A 182 -1.63 -6.39 -15.11
N ASP A 183 -2.65 -7.06 -14.60
CA ASP A 183 -3.69 -6.54 -13.72
C ASP A 183 -3.54 -7.03 -12.27
N ALA A 184 -2.54 -7.87 -11.98
CA ALA A 184 -2.18 -8.32 -10.65
C ALA A 184 -0.95 -7.57 -10.15
N TYR A 185 -1.14 -6.69 -9.16
CA TYR A 185 -0.08 -5.87 -8.61
C TYR A 185 -0.44 -5.37 -7.21
N GLY A 186 0.54 -4.77 -6.53
CA GLY A 186 0.31 -4.08 -5.28
C GLY A 186 1.56 -3.96 -4.43
N VAL A 187 1.40 -3.99 -3.12
CA VAL A 187 2.47 -3.72 -2.16
C VAL A 187 2.49 -4.75 -1.03
N GLN A 188 3.69 -5.11 -0.60
CA GLN A 188 3.97 -5.76 0.66
C GLN A 188 4.36 -4.69 1.69
N MET A 189 3.59 -4.57 2.74
CA MET A 189 3.89 -3.71 3.87
C MET A 189 4.43 -4.56 5.01
N VAL A 190 5.74 -4.47 5.24
CA VAL A 190 6.44 -5.25 6.28
C VAL A 190 6.28 -4.57 7.62
N ILE A 191 5.57 -5.20 8.54
CA ILE A 191 5.40 -4.74 9.91
C ILE A 191 6.39 -5.49 10.80
N THR A 192 7.42 -4.79 11.27
CA THR A 192 8.55 -5.44 11.94
C THR A 192 8.95 -4.77 13.26
N ASN A 193 9.39 -5.58 14.22
CA ASN A 193 10.08 -5.13 15.44
C ASN A 193 11.60 -5.26 15.32
N ASP A 194 12.12 -5.75 14.19
CA ASP A 194 13.54 -5.89 13.93
C ASP A 194 14.24 -4.53 14.01
N ALA A 195 15.28 -4.45 14.83
CA ALA A 195 16.03 -3.22 15.04
C ALA A 195 16.99 -2.92 13.89
N SER A 196 17.34 -3.92 13.08
CA SER A 196 18.33 -3.81 12.02
C SER A 196 17.88 -2.90 10.86
N PRO A 197 16.72 -3.11 10.20
CA PRO A 197 16.36 -2.31 9.03
C PRO A 197 16.12 -0.83 9.38
N VAL A 198 15.46 -0.54 10.51
CA VAL A 198 15.25 0.84 10.98
C VAL A 198 16.56 1.55 11.35
N ALA A 199 17.54 0.81 11.90
CA ALA A 199 18.86 1.38 12.18
C ALA A 199 19.64 1.70 10.91
N GLN A 200 19.50 0.87 9.87
CA GLN A 200 20.18 1.03 8.60
C GLN A 200 19.61 2.21 7.79
N VAL A 201 18.28 2.25 7.59
CA VAL A 201 17.67 3.24 6.69
C VAL A 201 17.62 4.65 7.27
N CYS A 202 17.46 4.78 8.59
CA CYS A 202 17.19 6.08 9.24
C CYS A 202 17.82 6.23 10.64
N GLY A 203 18.78 5.38 11.00
CA GLY A 203 19.47 5.46 12.29
C GLY A 203 18.56 5.22 13.50
N GLY A 204 17.42 4.55 13.31
CA GLY A 204 16.46 4.26 14.38
C GLY A 204 15.43 5.36 14.66
N ASN A 205 15.34 6.40 13.81
CA ASN A 205 14.52 7.59 14.07
C ASN A 205 13.29 7.73 13.18
N CYS A 206 12.95 6.72 12.37
CA CYS A 206 11.76 6.69 11.51
C CYS A 206 10.76 5.64 11.98
N ALA A 207 9.46 5.89 11.78
CA ALA A 207 8.35 4.96 12.00
C ALA A 207 8.02 4.13 10.76
N GLY A 208 8.26 4.65 9.57
CA GLY A 208 8.12 3.92 8.32
C GLY A 208 8.96 4.50 7.20
N VAL A 209 9.04 3.74 6.11
CA VAL A 209 9.64 4.16 4.85
C VAL A 209 8.87 3.52 3.69
N ALA A 210 8.57 4.29 2.65
CA ALA A 210 7.91 3.80 1.45
C ALA A 210 8.35 4.60 0.22
N TYR A 211 8.52 3.89 -0.90
CA TYR A 211 8.63 4.54 -2.20
C TYR A 211 7.27 5.12 -2.61
N ILE A 212 7.29 6.29 -3.26
CA ILE A 212 6.08 6.93 -3.76
C ILE A 212 5.74 6.50 -5.19
N ASP A 213 4.45 6.40 -5.50
CA ASP A 213 3.92 6.17 -6.86
C ASP A 213 4.47 4.88 -7.50
N LEU A 214 4.44 3.77 -6.75
CA LEU A 214 4.92 2.46 -7.23
C LEU A 214 3.96 1.30 -6.94
N PHE A 215 2.80 1.55 -6.33
CA PHE A 215 1.79 0.53 -6.07
C PHE A 215 1.33 -0.16 -7.36
N ASP A 216 1.05 0.64 -8.41
CA ASP A 216 0.61 0.12 -9.71
C ASP A 216 1.77 -0.33 -10.62
N GLY A 217 3.01 -0.31 -10.11
CA GLY A 217 4.23 -0.69 -10.82
C GLY A 217 4.57 0.19 -12.03
N ARG A 218 4.02 1.41 -12.10
CA ARG A 218 4.37 2.39 -13.14
C ARG A 218 5.06 3.57 -12.51
N TYR A 219 5.94 4.18 -13.29
CA TYR A 219 6.50 5.48 -12.97
C TYR A 219 6.48 6.31 -14.25
N GLN A 220 5.85 7.49 -14.20
CA GLN A 220 5.65 8.38 -15.35
C GLN A 220 5.13 7.64 -16.62
N GLY A 221 4.19 6.70 -16.43
CA GLY A 221 3.56 5.93 -17.52
C GLY A 221 4.41 4.80 -18.11
N THR A 222 5.59 4.52 -17.55
CA THR A 222 6.44 3.39 -17.94
C THR A 222 6.35 2.30 -16.88
N VAL A 223 6.14 1.04 -17.30
CA VAL A 223 6.22 -0.10 -16.38
C VAL A 223 7.64 -0.24 -15.91
N TYR A 224 7.82 -0.03 -14.61
CA TYR A 224 9.08 -0.27 -13.96
C TYR A 224 9.02 -1.64 -13.31
N ASN A 225 10.03 -2.48 -13.53
CA ASN A 225 10.00 -3.84 -13.00
C ASN A 225 9.85 -3.80 -11.46
N SER A 226 8.66 -4.12 -10.99
CA SER A 226 8.18 -3.73 -9.67
C SER A 226 8.57 -4.70 -8.56
N THR A 227 9.22 -5.84 -8.87
CA THR A 227 9.69 -6.77 -7.83
C THR A 227 10.66 -6.12 -6.85
N ASN A 228 11.41 -5.11 -7.29
CA ASN A 228 12.46 -4.50 -6.47
C ASN A 228 11.92 -3.42 -5.51
N ASN A 229 10.72 -2.89 -5.79
CA ASN A 229 10.17 -1.69 -5.14
C ASN A 229 8.77 -1.91 -4.52
N THR A 230 8.33 -3.16 -4.42
CA THR A 230 7.00 -3.55 -3.89
C THR A 230 6.96 -3.62 -2.37
N ILE A 231 8.07 -3.37 -1.68
CA ILE A 231 8.14 -3.43 -0.22
C ILE A 231 8.09 -2.01 0.35
N GLY A 232 7.19 -1.77 1.29
CA GLY A 232 7.29 -0.67 2.26
C GLY A 232 7.50 -1.23 3.67
N TRP A 233 7.95 -0.38 4.59
CA TRP A 233 8.28 -0.79 5.95
C TRP A 233 7.54 0.04 6.98
N VAL A 234 6.94 -0.65 7.95
CA VAL A 234 6.42 -0.06 9.20
C VAL A 234 7.20 -0.65 10.36
N PHE A 235 7.96 0.21 11.02
CA PHE A 235 8.74 -0.17 12.19
C PHE A 235 7.87 -0.13 13.43
N SER A 236 7.09 -1.20 13.64
CA SER A 236 6.18 -1.34 14.79
C SER A 236 6.85 -1.17 16.15
N SER A 237 8.18 -1.35 16.25
CA SER A 237 8.99 -0.96 17.41
C SER A 237 8.87 0.52 17.82
N LYS A 238 8.38 1.38 16.92
CA LYS A 238 8.15 2.83 17.09
C LYS A 238 6.70 3.21 17.39
N THR A 239 5.82 2.22 17.48
CA THR A 239 4.36 2.44 17.60
C THR A 239 3.84 2.25 19.03
N PHE A 240 4.76 2.10 19.99
CA PHE A 240 4.46 1.96 21.42
C PHE A 240 3.57 0.77 21.77
N GLY A 241 3.58 -0.29 20.96
CA GLY A 241 2.72 -1.46 21.13
C GLY A 241 1.24 -1.18 20.85
N SER A 242 0.93 -0.12 20.10
CA SER A 242 -0.43 0.26 19.74
C SER A 242 -0.77 -0.19 18.32
N ALA A 243 -1.66 -1.20 18.22
CA ALA A 243 -2.21 -1.66 16.95
C ALA A 243 -2.87 -0.52 16.14
N GLN A 244 -3.43 0.49 16.81
CA GLN A 244 -4.02 1.62 16.11
C GLN A 244 -2.95 2.52 15.49
N VAL A 245 -1.86 2.78 16.20
CA VAL A 245 -0.74 3.59 15.66
C VAL A 245 -0.09 2.84 14.50
N THR A 246 0.21 1.54 14.65
CA THR A 246 0.75 0.73 13.55
C THR A 246 -0.16 0.70 12.33
N ALA A 247 -1.48 0.63 12.51
CA ALA A 247 -2.40 0.62 11.38
C ALA A 247 -2.46 1.96 10.64
N LEU A 248 -2.34 3.07 11.38
CA LEU A 248 -2.30 4.40 10.79
C LEU A 248 -0.97 4.67 10.10
N ASP A 249 0.15 4.24 10.70
CA ASP A 249 1.46 4.29 10.04
C ASP A 249 1.44 3.42 8.78
N ALA A 250 0.92 2.19 8.83
CA ALA A 250 0.77 1.36 7.64
C ALA A 250 -0.11 2.01 6.57
N ALA A 251 -1.24 2.63 6.93
CA ALA A 251 -2.06 3.36 5.97
C ALA A 251 -1.35 4.59 5.39
N HIS A 252 -0.47 5.25 6.15
CA HIS A 252 0.37 6.34 5.67
C HIS A 252 1.39 5.86 4.63
N GLU A 253 2.16 4.82 4.98
CA GLU A 253 3.17 4.24 4.08
C GLU A 253 2.56 3.64 2.81
N ILE A 254 1.41 2.96 2.92
CA ILE A 254 0.67 2.48 1.74
C ILE A 254 0.19 3.68 0.90
N GLY A 255 -0.24 4.78 1.55
CA GLY A 255 -0.60 6.03 0.89
C GLY A 255 0.52 6.55 0.00
N HIS A 256 1.76 6.61 0.51
CA HIS A 256 2.91 6.96 -0.32
C HIS A 256 3.03 6.05 -1.55
N THR A 257 2.94 4.73 -1.39
CA THR A 257 3.03 3.82 -2.55
C THR A 257 2.00 4.12 -3.63
N MET A 258 0.87 4.71 -3.25
CA MET A 258 -0.23 5.11 -4.14
C MET A 258 -0.14 6.57 -4.63
N GLY A 259 1.00 7.23 -4.44
CA GLY A 259 1.28 8.57 -4.95
C GLY A 259 0.99 9.72 -3.97
N LEU A 260 0.66 9.41 -2.71
CA LEU A 260 0.35 10.46 -1.74
C LEU A 260 1.59 11.13 -1.19
N GLU A 261 1.53 12.45 -1.11
CA GLU A 261 2.51 13.31 -0.45
C GLU A 261 2.02 13.70 0.94
N HIS A 262 2.90 14.30 1.72
CA HIS A 262 2.61 14.71 3.09
C HIS A 262 1.55 15.82 3.20
N ASP A 263 0.66 15.67 4.18
CA ASP A 263 -0.38 16.63 4.56
C ASP A 263 0.14 17.50 5.72
N GLY A 264 0.73 18.65 5.38
CA GLY A 264 1.32 19.56 6.35
C GLY A 264 0.46 20.78 6.71
N GLY A 265 0.90 21.54 7.72
CA GLY A 265 0.21 22.75 8.16
C GLY A 265 1.14 23.86 8.64
N SER A 266 0.57 24.99 9.06
CA SER A 266 1.35 26.17 9.42
C SER A 266 2.38 25.97 10.56
N ALA A 267 2.18 24.98 11.43
CA ALA A 267 3.11 24.66 12.52
C ALA A 267 4.23 23.68 12.12
N ASN A 268 3.94 22.81 11.14
CA ASN A 268 4.86 21.83 10.59
C ASN A 268 4.46 21.61 9.13
N PRO A 269 5.28 22.05 8.16
CA PRO A 269 4.91 22.09 6.75
C PRO A 269 4.72 20.72 6.10
N ASN A 270 5.09 19.63 6.78
CA ASN A 270 4.99 18.26 6.25
C ASN A 270 3.99 17.43 7.07
N TYR A 271 3.90 17.64 8.40
CA TYR A 271 3.01 16.83 9.24
C TYR A 271 2.00 17.68 10.00
N TYR A 272 0.79 17.81 9.46
CA TYR A 272 -0.31 18.46 10.14
C TYR A 272 -0.76 17.63 11.33
N SER A 273 -0.84 18.28 12.51
CA SER A 273 -1.17 17.58 13.75
C SER A 273 -2.65 17.23 13.91
N GLY A 274 -3.48 17.64 12.95
CA GLY A 274 -4.94 17.61 13.08
C GLY A 274 -5.47 18.74 13.96
N HIS A 275 -6.79 18.74 14.13
CA HIS A 275 -7.52 19.65 15.01
C HIS A 275 -8.76 18.95 15.58
N ALA A 276 -9.16 19.35 16.79
CA ALA A 276 -10.23 18.70 17.53
C ALA A 276 -10.05 17.17 17.58
N ASN A 277 -10.94 16.41 16.94
CA ASN A 277 -10.93 14.95 16.87
C ASN A 277 -10.62 14.43 15.46
N TRP A 278 -9.96 15.21 14.60
CA TRP A 278 -9.65 14.82 13.22
C TRP A 278 -8.17 15.06 12.88
N VAL A 279 -7.59 14.19 12.05
CA VAL A 279 -6.24 14.30 11.51
C VAL A 279 -6.18 13.69 10.11
N PRO A 280 -5.41 14.25 9.15
CA PRO A 280 -5.22 13.59 7.87
C PRO A 280 -4.34 12.34 8.03
N ILE A 281 -4.59 11.30 7.22
CA ILE A 281 -3.76 10.08 7.20
C ILE A 281 -2.32 10.44 6.80
N MET A 282 -2.13 11.32 5.82
CA MET A 282 -0.82 11.78 5.36
C MET A 282 -0.17 12.85 6.25
N GLY A 283 -0.76 13.16 7.41
CA GLY A 283 -0.18 14.06 8.41
C GLY A 283 0.48 13.31 9.56
N ILE A 284 0.31 13.81 10.80
CA ILE A 284 0.82 13.11 11.98
C ILE A 284 -0.11 11.91 12.33
N THR A 285 0.45 10.73 12.55
CA THR A 285 -0.30 9.64 13.19
C THR A 285 -0.77 10.05 14.59
N ASN A 286 -2.08 9.96 14.88
CA ASN A 286 -2.64 10.28 16.20
C ASN A 286 -3.70 9.26 16.62
N GLN A 287 -3.48 8.59 17.77
CA GLN A 287 -4.36 7.55 18.29
C GLN A 287 -5.74 8.04 18.79
N ASN A 288 -5.93 9.34 18.98
CA ASN A 288 -7.16 9.89 19.58
C ASN A 288 -8.07 10.62 18.58
N ALA A 289 -7.76 10.55 17.29
CA ALA A 289 -8.49 11.24 16.24
C ALA A 289 -9.11 10.26 15.23
N VAL A 290 -10.18 10.71 14.57
CA VAL A 290 -10.65 10.15 13.32
C VAL A 290 -9.63 10.52 12.25
N SER A 291 -8.95 9.53 11.70
CA SER A 291 -8.00 9.73 10.61
C SER A 291 -8.67 9.47 9.25
N GLN A 292 -8.56 10.40 8.31
CA GLN A 292 -9.11 10.26 6.96
C GLN A 292 -8.10 10.79 5.93
N PHE A 293 -8.22 10.30 4.70
CA PHE A 293 -7.61 10.96 3.55
C PHE A 293 -8.20 12.36 3.38
N SER A 294 -7.41 13.28 2.83
CA SER A 294 -7.76 14.69 2.75
C SER A 294 -7.51 15.26 1.36
N LYS A 295 -7.94 16.50 1.17
CA LYS A 295 -7.52 17.32 0.02
C LYS A 295 -7.07 18.71 0.43
N GLY A 296 -6.43 18.79 1.59
CA GLY A 296 -6.03 20.06 2.21
C GLY A 296 -7.20 20.90 2.74
N GLU A 297 -8.34 20.27 3.11
CA GLU A 297 -9.57 20.95 3.55
C GLU A 297 -9.51 21.48 4.99
N TYR A 298 -8.33 21.92 5.43
CA TYR A 298 -8.08 22.46 6.75
C TYR A 298 -7.28 23.76 6.68
N THR A 299 -7.42 24.58 7.72
CA THR A 299 -6.78 25.90 7.74
C THR A 299 -5.26 25.75 7.78
N GLY A 300 -4.59 26.36 6.82
CA GLY A 300 -3.14 26.40 6.75
C GLY A 300 -2.50 25.16 6.14
N ALA A 301 -3.27 24.31 5.46
CA ALA A 301 -2.76 23.19 4.66
C ALA A 301 -1.65 23.66 3.70
N THR A 302 -0.54 22.93 3.68
CA THR A 302 0.59 23.18 2.78
C THR A 302 0.52 22.34 1.51
N ASN A 303 -0.22 21.23 1.54
CA ASN A 303 -0.46 20.36 0.40
C ASN A 303 -1.98 20.29 0.08
N PRO A 304 -2.41 20.70 -1.12
CA PRO A 304 -3.80 20.58 -1.57
C PRO A 304 -4.07 19.34 -2.45
N GLN A 305 -3.18 18.35 -2.48
CA GLN A 305 -3.35 17.10 -3.22
C GLN A 305 -4.66 16.41 -2.80
N ASP A 306 -5.48 15.98 -3.77
CA ASP A 306 -6.71 15.21 -3.47
C ASP A 306 -6.36 13.73 -3.33
N ASP A 307 -6.18 13.28 -2.09
CA ASP A 307 -5.71 11.93 -1.78
C ASP A 307 -6.56 10.84 -2.41
N LEU A 308 -7.89 10.99 -2.35
CA LEU A 308 -8.82 9.98 -2.86
C LEU A 308 -8.76 9.89 -4.38
N LEU A 309 -8.61 11.05 -5.06
CA LEU A 309 -8.43 11.09 -6.51
C LEU A 309 -7.09 10.49 -6.92
N THR A 310 -6.01 10.80 -6.19
CA THR A 310 -4.67 10.27 -6.46
C THR A 310 -4.62 8.76 -6.28
N ILE A 311 -5.12 8.22 -5.17
CA ILE A 311 -5.23 6.76 -4.98
C ILE A 311 -6.08 6.15 -6.10
N GLY A 312 -7.24 6.75 -6.41
CA GLY A 312 -8.15 6.28 -7.46
C GLY A 312 -7.52 6.25 -8.87
N ALA A 313 -6.39 6.93 -9.09
CA ALA A 313 -5.66 6.93 -10.35
C ALA A 313 -4.67 5.75 -10.51
N ASN A 314 -4.46 4.92 -9.49
CA ASN A 314 -3.53 3.77 -9.48
C ASN A 314 -3.96 2.57 -10.36
N ASP A 315 -4.76 2.79 -11.41
CA ASP A 315 -5.04 1.81 -12.47
C ASP A 315 -5.37 2.51 -13.80
N LEU A 316 -4.35 3.02 -14.49
CA LEU A 316 -4.54 3.76 -15.75
C LEU A 316 -4.93 2.89 -16.96
N ASN A 317 -5.04 1.56 -16.81
CA ASN A 317 -5.44 0.68 -17.91
C ASN A 317 -6.95 0.59 -18.14
N ALA A 318 -7.76 0.97 -17.16
CA ALA A 318 -9.20 0.86 -17.27
C ALA A 318 -9.87 1.99 -16.49
N THR A 319 -10.58 2.84 -17.23
CA THR A 319 -11.81 3.54 -16.80
C THR A 319 -12.25 3.27 -15.35
N GLY A 320 -11.68 3.95 -14.35
CA GLY A 320 -12.17 3.96 -12.97
C GLY A 320 -12.16 2.60 -12.22
N SER A 321 -11.34 1.63 -12.63
CA SER A 321 -11.29 0.27 -12.07
C SER A 321 -10.79 0.21 -10.61
N PHE A 322 -9.97 1.18 -10.19
CA PHE A 322 -9.45 1.21 -8.82
C PHE A 322 -10.46 1.70 -7.77
N LEU A 323 -11.54 2.38 -8.18
CA LEU A 323 -12.64 2.75 -7.27
C LEU A 323 -13.70 1.66 -7.29
N ARG A 324 -14.30 1.39 -6.14
CA ARG A 324 -15.44 0.46 -6.07
C ARG A 324 -16.64 1.02 -6.80
N ALA A 325 -17.38 0.11 -7.44
CA ALA A 325 -18.74 0.38 -7.85
C ALA A 325 -19.60 0.71 -6.61
N ASP A 326 -20.56 1.61 -6.83
CA ASP A 326 -21.58 2.00 -5.87
C ASP A 326 -22.33 0.78 -5.34
N ASP A 327 -22.49 0.67 -4.02
CA ASP A 327 -23.15 -0.48 -3.39
C ASP A 327 -24.65 -0.25 -3.14
N TYR A 328 -25.07 1.01 -2.96
CA TYR A 328 -26.47 1.36 -2.79
C TYR A 328 -26.91 2.54 -3.64
N GLY A 329 -28.21 2.61 -3.90
CA GLY A 329 -28.80 3.68 -4.69
C GLY A 329 -29.05 4.94 -3.87
N ASP A 330 -28.96 6.08 -4.56
CA ASP A 330 -29.16 7.41 -4.02
C ASP A 330 -30.65 7.78 -3.85
N SER A 331 -30.91 9.06 -3.53
CA SER A 331 -32.27 9.58 -3.40
C SER A 331 -33.12 9.48 -4.67
N ALA A 332 -32.53 9.41 -5.86
CA ALA A 332 -33.22 9.24 -7.13
C ALA A 332 -33.57 7.77 -7.42
N SER A 333 -32.79 6.84 -6.89
CA SER A 333 -33.05 5.40 -7.00
C SER A 333 -32.76 4.62 -5.71
N PRO A 334 -33.51 4.85 -4.61
CA PRO A 334 -33.20 4.26 -3.31
C PRO A 334 -33.21 2.72 -3.31
N THR A 335 -32.29 2.11 -2.58
CA THR A 335 -32.25 0.65 -2.40
C THR A 335 -33.43 0.17 -1.54
N ALA A 336 -34.25 -0.73 -2.10
CA ALA A 336 -35.37 -1.31 -1.36
C ALA A 336 -34.92 -2.46 -0.43
N LEU A 337 -35.13 -2.30 0.87
CA LEU A 337 -34.79 -3.31 1.89
C LEU A 337 -35.93 -4.31 2.16
N GLY A 338 -37.12 -4.05 1.61
CA GLY A 338 -38.30 -4.91 1.79
C GLY A 338 -38.88 -4.89 3.21
N ASP A 339 -39.66 -5.94 3.53
CA ASP A 339 -40.29 -6.15 4.84
C ASP A 339 -39.46 -7.14 5.67
N GLN A 340 -38.77 -6.62 6.68
CA GLN A 340 -37.91 -7.38 7.59
C GLN A 340 -38.28 -7.07 9.06
N THR A 341 -38.06 -8.05 9.94
CA THR A 341 -38.20 -7.89 11.39
C THR A 341 -37.10 -7.01 11.99
N SER A 342 -35.92 -7.00 11.37
CA SER A 342 -34.78 -6.14 11.71
C SER A 342 -33.94 -5.84 10.46
N TYR A 343 -33.30 -4.68 10.40
CA TYR A 343 -32.44 -4.27 9.30
C TYR A 343 -31.00 -4.14 9.81
N VAL A 344 -30.07 -4.82 9.13
CA VAL A 344 -28.63 -4.63 9.27
C VAL A 344 -28.10 -4.55 7.85
N VAL A 345 -27.51 -3.40 7.49
CA VAL A 345 -26.99 -3.12 6.16
C VAL A 345 -25.59 -2.56 6.34
N ASP A 346 -24.63 -3.22 5.72
CA ASP A 346 -23.24 -2.77 5.67
C ASP A 346 -23.01 -2.11 4.31
N GLY A 347 -22.25 -1.03 4.27
CA GLY A 347 -22.01 -0.25 3.05
C GLY A 347 -20.73 0.57 3.12
N THR A 348 -20.38 1.19 2.00
CA THR A 348 -19.18 2.02 1.87
C THR A 348 -19.51 3.32 1.15
N ILE A 349 -19.37 4.44 1.87
CA ILE A 349 -19.45 5.77 1.27
C ILE A 349 -18.17 6.06 0.49
N ARG A 350 -18.25 6.05 -0.85
CA ARG A 350 -17.08 6.05 -1.77
C ARG A 350 -16.56 7.43 -2.15
N ASN A 351 -17.28 8.51 -1.84
CA ASN A 351 -16.80 9.90 -1.94
C ASN A 351 -17.79 10.87 -1.28
N ALA A 352 -17.47 12.17 -1.27
CA ALA A 352 -18.30 13.20 -0.64
C ALA A 352 -19.67 13.43 -1.31
N ALA A 353 -19.90 12.91 -2.51
CA ALA A 353 -21.19 12.98 -3.22
C ALA A 353 -21.98 11.66 -3.13
N ASP A 354 -21.46 10.68 -2.41
CA ASP A 354 -22.07 9.37 -2.29
C ASP A 354 -23.09 9.34 -1.14
N ASP A 355 -24.32 8.97 -1.47
CA ASP A 355 -25.46 8.95 -0.56
C ASP A 355 -26.16 7.58 -0.62
N ASP A 356 -26.12 6.81 0.46
CA ASP A 356 -26.85 5.55 0.56
C ASP A 356 -28.28 5.78 1.05
N VAL A 357 -29.27 5.62 0.17
CA VAL A 357 -30.68 5.83 0.53
C VAL A 357 -31.45 4.53 0.46
N PHE A 358 -32.18 4.24 1.55
CA PHE A 358 -32.93 2.99 1.69
C PHE A 358 -34.45 3.23 1.78
N THR A 359 -35.23 2.38 1.13
CA THR A 359 -36.69 2.33 1.31
C THR A 359 -37.11 1.08 2.07
N ILE A 360 -38.03 1.27 3.03
CA ILE A 360 -38.56 0.20 3.87
C ILE A 360 -40.06 0.10 3.61
N SER A 361 -40.53 -1.11 3.26
CA SER A 361 -41.96 -1.41 3.13
C SER A 361 -42.36 -2.34 4.26
N ARG A 362 -43.29 -1.91 5.11
CA ARG A 362 -43.84 -2.77 6.16
C ARG A 362 -45.32 -3.04 5.93
N THR A 363 -45.71 -4.30 6.05
CA THR A 363 -47.12 -4.66 6.04
C THR A 363 -47.68 -4.43 7.45
N CYS A 364 -48.53 -3.41 7.60
CA CYS A 364 -49.16 -3.07 8.87
C CYS A 364 -50.36 -3.95 9.20
#